data_AF-A0A5C9D6T2-F1
#
_entry.id   AF-A0A5C9D6T2-F1
#
_cell.length_a   1.000
_cell.length_b   1.000
_cell.length_c   1.000
_cell.angle_alpha   90.00
_cell.angle_beta   90.00
_cell.angle_gamma   90.00
#
_symmetry.space_group_name_H-M   'P 1'
#
loop_
_entity.id
_entity.type
_entity.pdbx_description
1 polymer ?
#
loop_
_entity_poly.entity_id
_entity_poly.type
_entity_poly.pdbx_seq_one_letter_code
_entity_poly.pdbx_strand_id
1 'polypeptide(L)'
;MMVKLLRPEDRVSIVTYAGSAGLVLDATPGTMKEDILFALDQLEAGGFTAGGAGINLAYDVAKRNFIPGGNNRVILCTDGDFNIGVSSTGDLERLIEEDGSRRWLWQF
;
A
#
# COMPACT_ATOMS: atom_id res chain seq x y z
N MET A 1 -15.08 -10.38 2.35
CA MET A 1 -14.20 -9.59 1.45
C MET A 1 -14.12 -8.15 1.97
N MET A 2 -12.91 -7.69 2.30
CA MET A 2 -12.68 -6.42 3.02
C MET A 2 -13.23 -5.18 2.29
N VAL A 3 -13.24 -5.18 0.96
CA VAL A 3 -13.79 -4.08 0.14
C VAL A 3 -15.25 -3.76 0.48
N LYS A 4 -16.04 -4.76 0.89
CA LYS A 4 -17.46 -4.54 1.26
C LYS A 4 -17.62 -3.66 2.51
N LEU A 5 -16.61 -3.64 3.39
CA LEU A 5 -16.60 -2.91 4.65
C LEU A 5 -16.11 -1.46 4.50
N LEU A 6 -15.65 -1.05 3.32
CA LEU A 6 -15.25 0.33 3.06
C LEU A 6 -16.45 1.27 3.19
N ARG A 7 -16.23 2.36 3.91
CA ARG A 7 -17.16 3.48 4.09
C ARG A 7 -16.97 4.51 2.97
N PRO A 8 -17.95 5.41 2.75
CA PRO A 8 -17.84 6.44 1.71
C PRO A 8 -16.63 7.37 1.85
N GLU A 9 -16.20 7.63 3.08
CA GLU A 9 -15.03 8.47 3.39
C GLU A 9 -13.68 7.75 3.26
N ASP A 10 -13.68 6.42 3.14
CA ASP A 10 -12.44 5.65 2.98
C ASP A 10 -11.91 5.79 1.55
N ARG A 11 -10.60 5.70 1.36
CA ARG A 11 -9.94 5.68 0.05
C ARG A 11 -8.94 4.55 -0.01
N VAL A 12 -8.82 3.91 -1.17
CA VAL A 12 -7.92 2.78 -1.40
C VAL A 12 -7.03 3.08 -2.58
N SER A 13 -5.74 2.77 -2.45
CA SER A 13 -4.79 2.71 -3.55
C SER A 13 -4.15 1.33 -3.56
N ILE A 14 -3.85 0.80 -4.74
CA ILE A 14 -3.26 -0.53 -4.91
C ILE A 14 -1.94 -0.37 -5.63
N VAL A 15 -0.86 -0.81 -4.99
CA VAL A 15 0.49 -0.81 -5.54
C VAL A 15 0.98 -2.25 -5.58
N THR A 16 1.55 -2.65 -6.73
CA THR A 16 2.17 -3.97 -6.92
C THR A 16 3.68 -3.82 -7.02
N TYR A 17 4.40 -4.90 -6.70
CA TYR A 17 5.87 -4.91 -6.69
C TYR A 17 6.49 -6.14 -7.40
N ALA A 18 5.66 -7.03 -7.93
CA ALA A 18 6.12 -8.24 -8.60
C ALA A 18 6.54 -7.92 -10.04
N GLY A 19 7.80 -8.21 -10.40
CA GLY A 19 8.40 -7.84 -11.69
C GLY A 19 8.81 -6.37 -11.80
N SER A 20 7.88 -5.44 -11.56
CA SER A 20 8.13 -4.00 -11.47
C SER A 20 7.17 -3.34 -10.46
N ALA A 21 7.60 -2.22 -9.85
CA ALA A 21 6.75 -1.42 -9.00
C ALA A 21 5.72 -0.65 -9.85
N GLY A 22 4.43 -0.77 -9.53
CA GLY A 22 3.36 -0.14 -10.31
C GLY A 22 2.15 0.27 -9.47
N LEU A 23 1.58 1.43 -9.78
CA LEU A 23 0.29 1.86 -9.24
C LEU A 23 -0.81 1.24 -10.10
N VAL A 24 -1.52 0.27 -9.55
CA VAL A 24 -2.64 -0.43 -10.22
C VAL A 24 -3.94 0.34 -10.04
N LEU A 25 -4.13 0.94 -8.87
CA LEU A 25 -5.30 1.74 -8.56
C LEU A 25 -4.87 3.00 -7.81
N ASP A 26 -5.20 4.17 -8.36
CA ASP A 26 -5.01 5.45 -7.68
C ASP A 26 -6.00 5.58 -6.49
N ALA A 27 -5.87 6.62 -5.66
CA ALA A 27 -6.68 6.84 -4.46
C ALA A 27 -8.19 6.95 -4.77
N THR A 28 -8.84 5.78 -4.72
CA THR A 28 -10.20 5.52 -5.17
C THR A 28 -11.14 5.52 -3.96
N PRO A 29 -12.19 6.36 -3.96
CA PRO A 29 -13.24 6.33 -2.94
C PRO A 29 -13.82 4.94 -2.67
N GLY A 30 -14.08 4.64 -1.41
CA GLY A 30 -14.70 3.39 -0.95
C GLY A 30 -16.13 3.18 -1.44
N THR A 31 -16.74 4.19 -2.06
CA THR A 31 -18.00 4.07 -2.81
C THR A 31 -17.83 3.36 -4.15
N MET A 32 -16.65 3.45 -4.78
CA MET A 32 -16.34 2.81 -6.07
C MET A 32 -15.86 1.37 -5.88
N LYS A 33 -16.69 0.56 -5.23
CA LYS A 33 -16.35 -0.82 -4.83
C LYS A 33 -16.09 -1.73 -6.03
N GLU A 34 -16.81 -1.51 -7.13
CA GLU A 34 -16.66 -2.29 -8.36
C GLU A 34 -15.29 -2.07 -8.99
N ASP A 35 -14.81 -0.83 -9.06
CA ASP A 35 -13.48 -0.51 -9.59
C ASP A 35 -12.35 -1.08 -8.70
N ILE A 36 -12.51 -0.98 -7.38
CA ILE A 36 -11.55 -1.57 -6.43
C ILE A 36 -11.50 -3.08 -6.60
N LEU A 37 -12.64 -3.73 -6.80
CA LEU A 37 -12.71 -5.17 -7.01
C LEU A 37 -12.12 -5.61 -8.34
N PHE A 38 -12.48 -4.89 -9.39
CA PHE A 38 -11.93 -5.13 -10.71
C PHE A 38 -10.39 -5.04 -10.69
N ALA A 39 -9.84 -4.00 -10.05
CA ALA A 39 -8.39 -3.85 -9.91
C ALA A 39 -7.73 -5.02 -9.15
N LEU A 40 -8.39 -5.58 -8.13
CA LEU A 40 -7.91 -6.76 -7.40
C LEU A 40 -7.98 -8.03 -8.25
N ASP A 41 -9.06 -8.22 -9.01
CA ASP A 41 -9.28 -9.39 -9.85
C ASP A 41 -8.30 -9.45 -11.04
N GLN A 42 -7.74 -8.32 -11.46
CA GLN A 42 -6.70 -8.23 -12.50
C GLN A 42 -5.28 -8.49 -11.97
N LEU A 43 -5.09 -8.66 -10.65
CA LEU A 43 -3.77 -8.92 -10.09
C LEU A 43 -3.34 -10.37 -10.38
N GLU A 44 -2.26 -10.51 -11.13
CA GLU A 44 -1.60 -11.79 -11.37
C GLU A 44 -0.26 -11.85 -10.64
N ALA A 45 0.05 -13.01 -10.07
CA ALA A 45 1.37 -13.27 -9.50
C ALA A 45 2.37 -13.51 -10.65
N GLY A 46 3.39 -12.66 -10.77
CA GLY A 46 4.42 -12.82 -11.80
C GLY A 46 5.68 -12.00 -11.55
N GLY A 47 6.84 -12.55 -11.89
CA GLY A 47 8.13 -11.84 -11.84
C GLY A 47 8.97 -12.09 -10.60
N PHE A 48 10.16 -11.48 -10.58
CA PHE A 48 11.11 -11.52 -9.46
C PHE A 48 10.75 -10.45 -8.41
N THR A 49 11.06 -10.73 -7.14
CA THR A 49 10.75 -9.90 -5.96
C THR A 49 11.54 -8.58 -5.97
N ALA A 50 11.05 -7.56 -6.67
CA ALA A 50 11.63 -6.20 -6.67
C ALA A 50 11.13 -5.37 -5.46
N GLY A 51 11.24 -5.96 -4.26
CA GLY A 51 10.52 -5.52 -3.08
C GLY A 51 10.71 -4.05 -2.67
N GLY A 52 11.94 -3.53 -2.77
CA GLY A 52 12.26 -2.17 -2.32
C GLY A 52 11.57 -1.07 -3.12
N ALA A 53 11.45 -1.23 -4.45
CA ALA A 53 10.85 -0.22 -5.31
C ALA A 53 9.33 -0.10 -5.10
N GLY A 54 8.65 -1.24 -4.89
CA GLY A 54 7.21 -1.26 -4.64
C GLY A 54 6.84 -0.61 -3.32
N ILE A 55 7.65 -0.85 -2.28
CA ILE A 55 7.43 -0.22 -0.99
C ILE A 55 7.63 1.30 -1.08
N ASN A 56 8.72 1.78 -1.69
CA ASN A 56 8.93 3.23 -1.88
C ASN A 56 7.75 3.89 -2.63
N LEU A 57 7.25 3.25 -3.68
CA LEU A 57 6.09 3.74 -4.42
C LEU A 57 4.82 3.77 -3.55
N ALA A 58 4.59 2.75 -2.73
CA ALA A 58 3.46 2.72 -1.80
C ALA A 58 3.53 3.89 -0.80
N TYR A 59 4.71 4.22 -0.29
CA TYR A 59 4.91 5.38 0.59
C TYR A 59 4.68 6.71 -0.12
N ASP A 60 5.20 6.89 -1.33
CA ASP A 60 4.95 8.10 -2.10
C ASP A 60 3.47 8.31 -2.35
N VAL A 61 2.74 7.24 -2.70
CA VAL A 61 1.29 7.27 -2.90
C VAL A 61 0.57 7.59 -1.58
N ALA A 62 0.97 6.98 -0.47
CA ALA A 62 0.40 7.23 0.85
C ALA A 62 0.62 8.68 1.31
N LYS A 63 1.83 9.23 1.11
CA LYS A 63 2.15 10.63 1.41
C LYS A 63 1.33 11.61 0.57
N ARG A 64 1.24 11.37 -0.75
CA ARG A 64 0.45 12.21 -1.66
C ARG A 64 -1.05 12.21 -1.33
N ASN A 65 -1.54 11.12 -0.77
CA ASN A 65 -2.95 10.93 -0.41
C ASN A 65 -3.21 10.99 1.10
N PHE A 66 -2.27 11.52 1.88
CA PHE A 66 -2.41 11.61 3.32
C PHE A 66 -3.63 12.45 3.72
N ILE A 67 -4.44 11.93 4.64
CA ILE A 67 -5.61 12.61 5.17
C ILE A 67 -5.29 13.11 6.58
N PRO A 68 -5.11 14.43 6.79
CA PRO A 68 -4.93 14.99 8.12
C PRO A 68 -6.12 14.67 9.03
N GLY A 69 -5.84 14.19 10.24
CA GLY A 69 -6.88 13.74 11.16
C GLY A 69 -7.45 12.35 10.84
N GLY A 70 -7.18 11.79 9.67
CA GLY A 70 -7.61 10.46 9.23
C GLY A 70 -6.77 9.31 9.79
N ASN A 71 -7.21 8.09 9.48
CA ASN A 71 -6.51 6.85 9.79
C ASN A 71 -5.79 6.37 8.51
N ASN A 72 -4.53 6.78 8.35
CA ASN A 72 -3.73 6.45 7.18
C ASN A 72 -2.96 5.14 7.44
N ARG A 73 -3.10 4.17 6.54
CA ARG A 73 -2.50 2.84 6.69
C ARG A 73 -1.90 2.36 5.37
N VAL A 74 -0.72 1.76 5.45
CA VAL A 74 -0.13 0.97 4.38
C VAL A 74 -0.19 -0.49 4.84
N ILE A 75 -0.82 -1.35 4.03
CA ILE A 75 -0.97 -2.77 4.32
C ILE A 75 -0.17 -3.53 3.27
N LEU A 76 0.71 -4.42 3.72
CA LEU A 76 1.57 -5.22 2.86
C LEU A 76 1.03 -6.64 2.77
N CYS A 77 0.63 -7.07 1.58
CA CYS A 77 0.18 -8.43 1.32
C CYS A 77 1.29 -9.20 0.59
N THR A 78 1.83 -10.24 1.23
CA THR A 78 2.96 -11.05 0.71
C THR A 78 2.83 -12.51 1.15
N ASP A 79 3.45 -13.45 0.44
CA ASP A 79 3.41 -14.89 0.68
C ASP A 79 4.60 -15.44 1.50
N GLY A 80 5.55 -14.58 1.90
CA GLY A 80 6.46 -14.87 3.01
C GLY A 80 7.96 -14.93 2.69
N ASP A 81 8.41 -14.60 1.48
CA ASP A 81 9.84 -14.44 1.19
C ASP A 81 10.15 -13.08 0.56
N PHE A 82 10.11 -12.06 1.42
CA PHE A 82 10.46 -10.72 1.02
C PHE A 82 11.97 -10.58 1.06
N ASN A 83 12.61 -10.72 -0.11
CA ASN A 83 14.01 -10.31 -0.35
C ASN A 83 14.16 -8.77 -0.36
N ILE A 84 13.43 -8.06 0.51
CA ILE A 84 13.79 -6.69 0.87
C ILE A 84 14.96 -6.79 1.81
N GLY A 85 16.14 -6.44 1.32
CA GLY A 85 17.31 -6.30 2.16
C GLY A 85 17.02 -5.41 3.37
N VAL A 86 17.78 -5.64 4.44
CA VAL A 86 17.74 -4.93 5.74
C VAL A 86 17.70 -3.40 5.61
N SER A 87 18.16 -2.87 4.47
CA SER A 87 18.10 -1.45 4.12
C SER A 87 16.66 -0.92 4.02
N SER A 88 15.71 -1.64 3.42
CA SER A 88 14.36 -1.07 3.25
C SER A 88 13.57 -1.05 4.55
N THR A 89 13.75 -2.04 5.44
CA THR A 89 12.98 -2.12 6.69
C THR A 89 13.42 -1.02 7.65
N GLY A 90 14.73 -0.76 7.76
CA GLY A 90 15.25 0.36 8.56
C GLY A 90 14.94 1.73 7.96
N ASP A 91 14.91 1.84 6.63
CA ASP A 91 14.47 3.07 5.95
C ASP A 91 12.95 3.27 6.08
N LEU A 92 12.17 2.18 6.16
CA LEU A 92 10.74 2.17 6.47
C LEU A 92 10.44 2.68 7.87
N GLU A 93 11.16 2.15 8.85
CA GLU A 93 11.05 2.57 10.25
C GLU A 93 11.45 4.05 10.38
N ARG A 94 12.55 4.48 9.75
CA ARG A 94 12.97 5.89 9.75
C ARG A 94 12.00 6.83 9.04
N LEU A 95 11.40 6.43 7.92
CA LEU A 95 10.39 7.24 7.23
C LEU A 95 9.17 7.52 8.13
N ILE A 96 8.81 6.56 8.99
CA ILE A 96 7.72 6.69 9.95
C ILE A 96 8.15 7.53 11.16
N GLU A 97 9.38 7.34 11.65
CA GLU A 97 9.95 8.11 12.75
C GLU A 97 10.15 9.59 12.39
N GLU A 98 10.63 9.89 11.17
CA GLU A 98 10.81 11.25 10.66
C GLU A 98 9.47 11.96 10.42
N ASP A 99 8.40 11.24 10.07
CA ASP A 99 7.06 11.79 9.86
C ASP A 99 6.28 12.00 11.18
N GLY A 100 6.86 11.59 12.33
CA GLY A 100 6.51 12.06 13.67
C GLY A 100 5.07 11.85 14.14
N SER A 101 4.25 11.06 13.44
CA SER A 101 2.85 10.84 13.78
C SER A 101 2.64 9.42 14.33
N ARG A 102 2.19 9.34 15.59
CA ARG A 102 1.72 8.12 16.30
C ARG A 102 0.50 7.43 15.63
N ARG A 103 0.32 7.57 14.32
CA ARG A 103 -0.94 7.29 13.62
C ARG A 103 -0.81 6.33 12.42
N TRP A 104 0.41 5.92 12.07
CA TRP A 104 0.64 4.84 11.11
C TRP A 104 0.64 3.50 11.85
N LEU A 105 -0.38 2.66 11.61
CA LEU A 105 -0.49 1.32 12.17
C LEU A 105 -0.16 0.29 11.09
N TRP A 106 0.84 -0.55 11.35
CA TRP A 106 1.11 -1.76 10.56
C TRP A 106 0.19 -2.90 10.99
N GLN A 107 -0.38 -3.61 10.02
CA GLN A 107 -0.88 -4.97 10.20
C GLN A 107 -0.17 -5.83 9.15
N PHE A 108 0.58 -6.83 9.62
CA PHE A 108 1.06 -7.96 8.81
C PHE A 108 -0.08 -8.95 8.60
#